data_AF-A0A936Q743-F1
#
_entry.id   AF-A0A936Q743-F1
#
_cell.length_a   1.000
_cell.length_b   1.000
_cell.length_c   1.000
_cell.angle_alpha   90.00
_cell.angle_beta   90.00
_cell.angle_gamma   90.00
#
_symmetry.space_group_name_H-M   'P 1'
#
loop_
_entity.id
_entity.type
_entity.pdbx_description
1 polymer ?
#
loop_
_entity_poly.entity_id
_entity_poly.type
_entity_poly.pdbx_seq_one_letter_code
_entity_poly.pdbx_strand_id
1 'polypeptide(L)'
;MTSGAPGPRGLLLALAVAQPATGGPRTAAFVSGFLARLLLDPPSETLHALLGLRADPPLVHDGLDARVEAVARLYREADPVELAKEWTRLFVGPRAAPCRPWHDTWEHDGPPRLRGPKHASMTAFYLRAGLEPTRAGSDPADHAGLVLALFSALAARVAEGDDVRPLLEELWQAHVGSWLPRFATTLVAEARVPALKAAGELLLEAVS
;
A
#
# COMPACT_ATOMS: atom_id res chain seq x y z
N MET A 1 -23.58 -19.84 2.46
CA MET A 1 -22.87 -18.54 2.48
C MET A 1 -21.56 -18.73 3.20
N THR A 2 -20.52 -19.12 2.47
CA THR A 2 -19.17 -19.28 2.99
C THR A 2 -18.29 -18.38 2.14
N SER A 3 -17.85 -17.27 2.72
CA SER A 3 -16.80 -16.43 2.17
C SER A 3 -15.57 -17.30 1.95
N GLY A 4 -15.21 -17.55 0.68
CA GLY A 4 -14.01 -18.28 0.33
C GLY A 4 -12.80 -17.45 0.71
N ALA A 5 -11.92 -18.01 1.52
CA ALA A 5 -10.65 -17.38 1.88
C ALA A 5 -9.90 -16.90 0.61
N PRO A 6 -9.31 -15.69 0.60
CA PRO A 6 -8.49 -15.26 -0.51
C PRO A 6 -7.32 -16.25 -0.69
N GLY A 7 -7.19 -16.80 -1.89
CA GLY A 7 -6.02 -17.59 -2.30
C GLY A 7 -4.77 -16.69 -2.46
N PRO A 8 -3.67 -17.18 -3.07
CA PRO A 8 -2.36 -16.48 -3.17
C PRO A 8 -2.35 -15.12 -3.91
N ARG A 9 -3.52 -14.59 -4.25
CA ARG A 9 -3.78 -13.31 -4.92
C ARG A 9 -4.08 -12.17 -3.95
N GLY A 10 -4.36 -12.44 -2.68
CA GLY A 10 -4.73 -11.44 -1.68
C GLY A 10 -6.02 -10.66 -1.97
N LEU A 11 -6.57 -10.03 -0.93
CA LEU A 11 -7.85 -9.28 -1.05
C LEU A 11 -7.79 -8.18 -2.12
N LEU A 12 -6.71 -7.40 -2.14
CA LEU A 12 -6.59 -6.23 -3.00
C LEU A 12 -6.60 -6.59 -4.50
N LEU A 13 -5.89 -7.64 -4.92
CA LEU A 13 -5.94 -8.10 -6.31
C LEU A 13 -7.31 -8.66 -6.67
N ALA A 14 -7.92 -9.44 -5.77
CA ALA A 14 -9.24 -10.02 -6.00
C ALA A 14 -10.29 -8.93 -6.28
N LEU A 15 -10.25 -7.83 -5.52
CA LEU A 15 -11.09 -6.65 -5.77
C LEU A 15 -10.72 -5.94 -7.07
N ALA A 16 -9.42 -5.75 -7.34
CA ALA A 16 -8.94 -4.99 -8.50
C ALA A 16 -9.27 -5.63 -9.85
N VAL A 17 -9.27 -6.97 -9.94
CA VAL A 17 -9.56 -7.71 -11.18
C VAL A 17 -11.02 -8.09 -11.35
N ALA A 18 -11.87 -7.77 -10.38
CA ALA A 18 -13.31 -8.00 -10.45
C ALA A 18 -13.96 -7.16 -11.57
N GLN A 19 -15.18 -7.54 -11.97
CA GLN A 19 -15.92 -6.77 -12.98
C GLN A 19 -16.20 -5.35 -12.46
N PRO A 20 -16.05 -4.29 -13.28
CA PRO A 20 -16.21 -2.91 -12.83
C PRO A 20 -17.57 -2.63 -12.17
N ALA A 21 -18.64 -3.26 -12.66
CA ALA A 21 -19.99 -3.17 -12.12
C ALA A 21 -20.12 -3.61 -10.65
N THR A 22 -19.16 -4.38 -10.13
CA THR A 22 -19.15 -4.81 -8.72
C THR A 22 -18.65 -3.72 -7.77
N GLY A 23 -18.01 -2.65 -8.27
CA GLY A 23 -17.33 -1.66 -7.43
C GLY A 23 -16.02 -2.14 -6.79
N GLY A 24 -15.63 -3.40 -7.02
CA GLY A 24 -14.36 -3.96 -6.54
C GLY A 24 -13.13 -3.17 -6.98
N PRO A 25 -12.96 -2.85 -8.27
CA PRO A 25 -11.79 -2.09 -8.73
C PRO A 25 -11.67 -0.69 -8.12
N ARG A 26 -12.81 -0.01 -7.91
CA ARG A 26 -12.85 1.28 -7.20
C ARG A 26 -12.43 1.13 -5.74
N THR A 27 -12.89 0.08 -5.08
CA THR A 27 -12.53 -0.25 -3.70
C THR A 27 -11.03 -0.50 -3.58
N ALA A 28 -10.47 -1.32 -4.49
CA ALA A 28 -9.04 -1.59 -4.53
C ALA A 28 -8.23 -0.31 -4.79
N ALA A 29 -8.67 0.53 -5.72
CA ALA A 29 -8.02 1.80 -6.02
C ALA A 29 -7.98 2.74 -4.81
N PHE A 30 -9.10 2.86 -4.10
CA PHE A 30 -9.18 3.68 -2.90
C PHE A 30 -8.26 3.16 -1.79
N VAL A 31 -8.34 1.87 -1.47
CA VAL A 31 -7.60 1.27 -0.34
C VAL A 31 -6.09 1.32 -0.59
N SER A 32 -5.63 0.97 -1.79
CA SER A 32 -4.20 1.05 -2.10
C SER A 32 -3.71 2.49 -2.17
N GLY A 33 -4.53 3.43 -2.67
CA GLY A 33 -4.22 4.86 -2.66
C GLY A 33 -4.11 5.43 -1.25
N PHE A 34 -5.03 5.04 -0.35
CA PHE A 34 -5.02 5.40 1.06
C PHE A 34 -3.74 4.88 1.75
N LEU A 35 -3.45 3.58 1.62
CA LEU A 35 -2.25 2.96 2.19
C LEU A 35 -0.95 3.55 1.60
N ALA A 36 -0.93 3.88 0.30
CA ALA A 36 0.20 4.51 -0.34
C ALA A 36 0.58 5.84 0.33
N ARG A 37 -0.42 6.68 0.66
CA ARG A 37 -0.20 7.97 1.32
C ARG A 37 0.39 7.80 2.72
N LEU A 38 -0.13 6.86 3.51
CA LEU A 38 0.38 6.57 4.85
C LEU A 38 1.86 6.15 4.85
N LEU A 39 2.30 5.45 3.79
CA LEU A 39 3.66 4.95 3.66
C LEU A 39 4.63 5.94 2.97
N LEU A 40 4.14 6.81 2.09
CA LEU A 40 4.97 7.78 1.38
C LEU A 40 5.17 9.07 2.17
N ASP A 41 4.09 9.57 2.76
CA ASP A 41 4.03 10.91 3.30
C ASP A 41 4.25 10.84 4.82
N PRO A 42 5.23 11.58 5.38
CA PRO A 42 5.34 11.67 6.82
C PRO A 42 4.06 12.31 7.40
N PRO A 43 3.71 11.97 8.65
CA PRO A 43 2.59 12.59 9.35
C PRO A 43 2.67 14.12 9.26
N SER A 44 1.61 14.72 8.70
CA SER A 44 1.54 16.16 8.38
C SER A 44 0.09 16.61 8.37
N GLU A 45 -0.18 17.91 8.53
CA GLU A 45 -1.55 18.45 8.47
C GLU A 45 -2.24 18.11 7.15
N THR A 46 -1.51 18.16 6.03
CA THR A 46 -2.01 17.76 4.71
C THR A 46 -2.45 16.31 4.68
N LEU A 47 -1.65 15.39 5.24
CA LEU A 47 -2.04 13.98 5.32
C LEU A 47 -3.28 13.81 6.19
N HIS A 48 -3.37 14.49 7.34
CA HIS A 48 -4.56 14.43 8.20
C HIS A 48 -5.84 14.88 7.48
N ALA A 49 -5.75 15.97 6.69
CA ALA A 49 -6.87 16.44 5.89
C ALA A 49 -7.31 15.40 4.84
N LEU A 50 -6.35 14.76 4.17
CA LEU A 50 -6.62 13.71 3.19
C LEU A 50 -7.25 12.47 3.82
N LEU A 51 -6.80 12.06 5.01
CA LEU A 51 -7.37 10.91 5.73
C LEU A 51 -8.81 11.18 6.23
N GLY A 52 -9.22 12.44 6.33
CA GLY A 52 -10.60 12.82 6.64
C GLY A 52 -11.57 12.63 5.46
N LEU A 53 -11.07 12.35 4.26
CA LEU A 53 -11.90 12.08 3.09
C LEU A 53 -12.45 10.65 3.17
N ARG A 54 -13.75 10.52 2.95
CA ARG A 54 -14.43 9.22 2.88
C ARG A 54 -14.47 8.71 1.46
N ALA A 55 -14.51 7.39 1.32
CA ALA A 55 -14.85 6.77 0.04
C ALA A 55 -16.28 7.16 -0.35
N ASP A 56 -16.43 7.67 -1.57
CA ASP A 56 -17.73 7.96 -2.17
C ASP A 56 -17.74 7.40 -3.61
N PRO A 57 -18.58 6.39 -3.92
CA PRO A 57 -19.48 5.66 -3.01
C PRO A 57 -18.71 4.79 -1.99
N PRO A 58 -19.40 4.24 -0.97
CA PRO A 58 -18.79 3.37 0.05
C PRO A 58 -18.04 2.16 -0.53
N LEU A 59 -17.07 1.66 0.23
CA LEU A 59 -16.22 0.55 -0.19
C LEU A 59 -17.00 -0.78 -0.26
N VAL A 60 -16.74 -1.54 -1.31
CA VAL A 60 -17.40 -2.82 -1.56
C VAL A 60 -16.55 -3.95 -0.98
N HIS A 61 -16.61 -4.09 0.36
CA HIS A 61 -16.16 -5.27 1.09
C HIS A 61 -16.62 -5.16 2.56
N ASP A 62 -17.10 -6.26 3.13
CA ASP A 62 -17.66 -6.27 4.48
C ASP A 62 -16.68 -5.70 5.51
N GLY A 63 -17.07 -4.60 6.18
CA GLY A 63 -16.30 -3.93 7.23
C GLY A 63 -15.07 -3.10 6.78
N LEU A 64 -14.76 -2.99 5.49
CA LEU A 64 -13.53 -2.33 5.03
C LEU A 64 -13.58 -0.81 5.23
N ASP A 65 -14.74 -0.18 5.00
CA ASP A 65 -14.97 1.23 5.35
C ASP A 65 -14.69 1.51 6.83
N ALA A 66 -15.18 0.63 7.71
CA ALA A 66 -15.01 0.79 9.15
C ALA A 66 -13.53 0.70 9.56
N ARG A 67 -12.75 -0.16 8.89
CA ARG A 67 -11.31 -0.31 9.13
C ARG A 67 -10.51 0.88 8.61
N VAL A 68 -10.82 1.37 7.41
CA VAL A 68 -10.24 2.62 6.86
C VAL A 68 -10.52 3.80 7.79
N GLU A 69 -11.78 3.99 8.20
CA GLU A 69 -12.16 5.08 9.10
C GLU A 69 -11.50 4.92 10.48
N ALA A 70 -11.32 3.68 10.97
CA ALA A 70 -10.58 3.44 12.21
C ALA A 70 -9.11 3.88 12.09
N VAL A 71 -8.42 3.56 10.99
CA VAL A 71 -7.05 4.04 10.74
C VAL A 71 -7.01 5.57 10.67
N ALA A 72 -7.92 6.17 9.90
CA ALA A 72 -7.99 7.63 9.76
C ALA A 72 -8.27 8.35 11.09
N ARG A 73 -9.16 7.80 11.91
CA ARG A 73 -9.45 8.31 13.26
C ARG A 73 -8.23 8.22 14.17
N LEU A 74 -7.58 7.06 14.23
CA LEU A 74 -6.39 6.86 15.07
C LEU A 74 -5.24 7.79 14.65
N TYR A 75 -5.08 8.06 13.36
CA TYR A 75 -4.12 9.05 12.86
C TYR A 75 -4.43 10.45 13.38
N ARG A 76 -5.70 10.89 13.29
CA ARG A 76 -6.14 12.22 13.76
C ARG A 76 -6.04 12.41 15.27
N GLU A 77 -6.23 11.35 16.03
CA GLU A 77 -6.20 11.38 17.50
C GLU A 77 -4.79 11.20 18.08
N ALA A 78 -3.83 10.72 17.28
CA ALA A 78 -2.46 10.53 17.73
C ALA A 78 -1.75 11.85 18.00
N ASP A 79 -0.87 11.85 19.01
CA ASP A 79 0.06 12.97 19.21
C ASP A 79 0.94 13.12 17.96
N PRO A 80 0.95 14.30 17.29
CA PRO A 80 1.66 14.47 16.03
C PRO A 80 3.18 14.25 16.13
N VAL A 81 3.76 14.58 17.29
CA VAL A 81 5.20 14.44 17.52
C VAL A 81 5.58 12.97 17.71
N GLU A 82 4.83 12.24 18.52
CA GLU A 82 5.05 10.80 18.72
C GLU A 82 4.76 10.00 17.44
N LEU A 83 3.72 10.36 16.70
CA LEU A 83 3.40 9.74 15.41
C LEU A 83 4.54 9.97 14.38
N ALA A 84 5.07 11.19 14.28
CA ALA A 84 6.18 11.50 13.37
C ALA A 84 7.49 10.81 13.77
N LYS A 85 7.80 10.75 15.08
CA LYS A 85 8.96 10.01 15.60
C LYS A 85 8.85 8.52 15.27
N GLU A 86 7.68 7.93 15.48
CA GLU A 86 7.44 6.52 15.22
C GLU A 86 7.51 6.20 13.73
N TRP A 87 6.89 7.03 12.88
CA TRP A 87 6.98 6.88 11.42
C TRP A 87 8.45 6.93 10.96
N THR A 88 9.21 7.89 11.48
CA THR A 88 10.65 8.00 11.20
C THR A 88 11.40 6.76 11.67
N ARG A 89 11.11 6.26 12.89
CA ARG A 89 11.75 5.05 13.44
C ARG A 89 11.48 3.83 12.56
N LEU A 90 10.23 3.63 12.12
CA LEU A 90 9.80 2.47 11.35
C LEU A 90 10.38 2.45 9.93
N PHE A 91 10.35 3.58 9.22
CA PHE A 91 10.61 3.61 7.78
C PHE A 91 11.96 4.25 7.38
N VAL A 92 12.50 5.18 8.17
CA VAL A 92 13.67 6.01 7.78
C VAL A 92 14.91 5.73 8.62
N GLY A 93 14.73 5.50 9.93
CA GLY A 93 15.71 5.70 11.00
C GLY A 93 17.17 5.29 10.73
N PRO A 94 18.15 6.02 11.33
CA PRO A 94 19.58 5.92 10.99
C PRO A 94 20.24 4.57 11.34
N ARG A 95 19.58 3.70 12.12
CA ARG A 95 20.09 2.39 12.57
C ARG A 95 19.13 1.28 12.17
N ALA A 96 19.16 0.88 10.89
CA ALA A 96 18.35 -0.22 10.36
C ALA A 96 16.87 -0.12 10.76
N ALA A 97 16.16 0.84 10.16
CA ALA A 97 14.71 0.94 10.30
C ALA A 97 14.06 -0.47 10.14
N PRO A 98 13.20 -0.90 11.06
CA PRO A 98 12.68 -2.26 11.08
C PRO A 98 11.77 -2.54 9.88
N CYS A 99 11.12 -1.51 9.34
CA CYS A 99 10.19 -1.58 8.23
C CYS A 99 10.70 -0.77 7.05
N ARG A 100 11.91 -1.05 6.55
CA ARG A 100 12.41 -0.38 5.35
C ARG A 100 11.44 -0.63 4.18
N PRO A 101 10.87 0.43 3.58
CA PRO A 101 9.74 0.28 2.67
C PRO A 101 10.18 -0.02 1.24
N TRP A 102 11.29 -0.74 1.00
CA TRP A 102 11.78 -1.07 -0.35
C TRP A 102 11.80 -2.58 -0.57
N HIS A 103 11.26 -3.03 -1.70
CA HIS A 103 11.17 -4.46 -2.04
C HIS A 103 12.49 -5.20 -1.89
N ASP A 104 13.60 -4.64 -2.40
CA ASP A 104 14.93 -5.28 -2.33
C ASP A 104 15.37 -5.64 -0.89
N THR A 105 14.83 -4.97 0.13
CA THR A 105 15.13 -5.27 1.55
C THR A 105 14.61 -6.64 2.00
N TRP A 106 13.55 -7.14 1.36
CA TRP A 106 12.77 -8.29 1.85
C TRP A 106 13.06 -9.59 1.10
N GLU A 107 13.81 -9.51 0.00
CA GLU A 107 14.09 -10.64 -0.89
C GLU A 107 15.35 -11.44 -0.49
N HIS A 108 16.24 -10.89 0.33
CA HIS A 108 17.50 -11.54 0.70
C HIS A 108 17.88 -11.25 2.16
N ASP A 109 18.52 -12.20 2.85
CA ASP A 109 19.06 -12.03 4.21
C ASP A 109 20.35 -11.16 4.27
N GLY A 110 20.51 -10.26 3.30
CA GLY A 110 21.67 -9.37 3.15
C GLY A 110 21.33 -7.91 3.46
N PRO A 111 22.34 -7.03 3.53
CA PRO A 111 22.09 -5.62 3.75
C PRO A 111 21.25 -5.06 2.58
N PRO A 112 20.20 -4.26 2.88
CA PRO A 112 19.32 -3.70 1.85
C PRO A 112 20.11 -2.84 0.88
N ARG A 113 19.92 -3.08 -0.42
CA ARG A 113 20.54 -2.30 -1.50
C ARG A 113 19.57 -1.25 -1.97
N LEU A 114 19.90 0.03 -1.75
CA LEU A 114 19.14 1.13 -2.31
C LEU A 114 19.27 1.10 -3.84
N ARG A 115 18.14 1.18 -4.56
CA ARG A 115 18.10 1.15 -6.03
C ARG A 115 18.74 -0.11 -6.65
N GLY A 116 18.46 -1.28 -6.06
CA GLY A 116 18.94 -2.56 -6.57
C GLY A 116 18.10 -3.13 -7.72
N PRO A 117 18.15 -4.46 -7.95
CA PRO A 117 17.43 -5.11 -9.05
C PRO A 117 15.92 -4.86 -9.06
N LYS A 118 15.26 -4.81 -7.89
CA LYS A 118 13.80 -4.56 -7.85
C LYS A 118 13.46 -3.13 -8.23
N HIS A 119 14.30 -2.15 -7.89
CA HIS A 119 14.15 -0.78 -8.39
C HIS A 119 14.20 -0.71 -9.92
N ALA A 120 15.17 -1.37 -10.54
CA ALA A 120 15.32 -1.39 -12.00
C ALA A 120 14.14 -2.10 -12.67
N SER A 121 13.74 -3.26 -12.15
CA SER A 121 12.55 -3.99 -12.63
C SER A 121 11.28 -3.14 -12.51
N MET A 122 11.11 -2.46 -11.38
CA MET A 122 9.94 -1.61 -11.16
C MET A 122 9.93 -0.37 -12.06
N THR A 123 11.10 0.23 -12.33
CA THR A 123 11.24 1.32 -13.31
C THR A 123 10.82 0.87 -14.70
N ALA A 124 11.25 -0.32 -15.14
CA ALA A 124 10.82 -0.89 -16.41
C ALA A 124 9.31 -1.18 -16.44
N PHE A 125 8.73 -1.59 -15.30
CA PHE A 125 7.29 -1.79 -15.18
C PHE A 125 6.52 -0.47 -15.34
N TYR A 126 6.93 0.62 -14.69
CA TYR A 126 6.33 1.95 -14.86
C TYR A 126 6.27 2.38 -16.33
N LEU A 127 7.39 2.25 -17.06
CA LEU A 127 7.46 2.56 -18.49
C LEU A 127 6.46 1.73 -19.32
N ARG A 128 6.34 0.43 -19.05
CA ARG A 128 5.38 -0.46 -19.73
C ARG A 128 3.93 -0.16 -19.38
N ALA A 129 3.67 0.31 -18.16
CA ALA A 129 2.34 0.74 -17.73
C ALA A 129 1.95 2.12 -18.29
N GLY A 130 2.88 2.85 -18.91
CA GLY A 130 2.68 4.21 -19.40
C GLY A 130 2.47 5.22 -18.28
N LEU A 131 3.05 4.96 -17.10
CA LEU A 131 2.90 5.76 -15.90
C LEU A 131 4.26 6.13 -15.33
N GLU A 132 4.33 7.27 -14.65
CA GLU A 132 5.54 7.72 -13.95
C GLU A 132 5.30 7.69 -12.43
N PRO A 133 6.34 7.41 -11.62
CA PRO A 133 6.23 7.50 -10.17
C PRO A 133 5.89 8.93 -9.73
N THR A 134 4.95 9.08 -8.81
CA THR A 134 4.55 10.40 -8.26
C THR A 134 5.69 11.16 -7.59
N ARG A 135 6.76 10.46 -7.19
CA ARG A 135 7.97 10.99 -6.59
C ARG A 135 9.22 10.57 -7.38
N ALA A 136 9.12 10.59 -8.71
CA ALA A 136 10.19 10.22 -9.61
C ALA A 136 11.51 10.89 -9.20
N GLY A 137 12.56 10.09 -8.98
CA GLY A 137 13.89 10.59 -8.63
C GLY A 137 14.18 10.73 -7.13
N SER A 138 13.19 10.93 -6.25
CA SER A 138 13.46 11.02 -4.80
C SER A 138 13.52 9.67 -4.13
N ASP A 139 12.57 8.78 -4.44
CA ASP A 139 12.45 7.47 -3.81
C ASP A 139 12.76 6.35 -4.81
N PRO A 140 13.31 5.21 -4.36
CA PRO A 140 13.39 4.03 -5.20
C PRO A 140 12.01 3.62 -5.69
N ALA A 141 11.86 3.38 -6.99
CA ALA A 141 10.61 2.91 -7.62
C ALA A 141 9.97 1.70 -6.94
N ASP A 142 10.75 0.83 -6.30
CA ASP A 142 10.29 -0.34 -5.53
C ASP A 142 9.86 -0.01 -4.09
N HIS A 143 9.65 1.27 -3.79
CA HIS A 143 9.09 1.71 -2.51
C HIS A 143 7.64 1.25 -2.36
N ALA A 144 7.26 0.65 -1.22
CA ALA A 144 5.94 0.08 -0.94
C ALA A 144 4.80 1.04 -1.31
N GLY A 145 4.90 2.28 -0.84
CA GLY A 145 3.90 3.30 -1.15
C GLY A 145 3.85 3.71 -2.62
N LEU A 146 4.96 3.68 -3.37
CA LEU A 146 4.95 3.93 -4.82
C LEU A 146 4.31 2.77 -5.58
N VAL A 147 4.63 1.52 -5.19
CA VAL A 147 4.01 0.32 -5.75
C VAL A 147 2.50 0.32 -5.51
N LEU A 148 2.04 0.66 -4.30
CA LEU A 148 0.61 0.77 -3.98
C LEU A 148 -0.08 1.93 -4.70
N ALA A 149 0.61 3.05 -4.93
CA ALA A 149 0.10 4.15 -5.74
C ALA A 149 -0.05 3.74 -7.22
N LEU A 150 0.89 2.96 -7.78
CA LEU A 150 0.74 2.41 -9.12
C LEU A 150 -0.42 1.41 -9.19
N PHE A 151 -0.53 0.54 -8.20
CA PHE A 151 -1.64 -0.39 -8.08
C PHE A 151 -2.98 0.37 -8.05
N SER A 152 -3.05 1.46 -7.28
CA SER A 152 -4.22 2.35 -7.21
C SER A 152 -4.61 2.89 -8.58
N ALA A 153 -3.64 3.42 -9.33
CA ALA A 153 -3.86 3.95 -10.67
C ALA A 153 -4.36 2.89 -11.66
N LEU A 154 -3.77 1.69 -11.64
CA LEU A 154 -4.22 0.59 -12.51
C LEU A 154 -5.61 0.07 -12.13
N ALA A 155 -5.93 -0.03 -10.84
CA ALA A 155 -7.26 -0.42 -10.37
C ALA A 155 -8.33 0.62 -10.73
N ALA A 156 -8.00 1.92 -10.68
CA ALA A 156 -8.88 2.99 -11.14
C ALA A 156 -9.19 2.86 -12.63
N ARG A 157 -8.18 2.58 -13.46
CA ARG A 157 -8.37 2.32 -14.90
C ARG A 157 -9.29 1.12 -15.16
N VAL A 158 -9.16 0.03 -14.40
CA VAL A 158 -10.13 -1.08 -14.49
C VAL A 158 -11.54 -0.61 -14.11
N ALA A 159 -11.69 0.22 -13.07
CA ALA A 159 -12.99 0.77 -12.69
C ALA A 159 -13.63 1.64 -13.81
N GLU A 160 -12.80 2.28 -14.62
CA GLU A 160 -13.20 3.07 -15.79
C GLU A 160 -13.47 2.23 -17.05
N GLY A 161 -13.15 0.93 -17.01
CA GLY A 161 -13.40 -0.02 -18.10
C GLY A 161 -12.18 -0.35 -18.97
N ASP A 162 -11.00 0.18 -18.64
CA ASP A 162 -9.76 -0.16 -19.34
C ASP A 162 -9.36 -1.63 -19.08
N ASP A 163 -8.84 -2.30 -20.11
CA ASP A 163 -8.33 -3.67 -20.00
C ASP A 163 -6.88 -3.75 -19.51
N VAL A 164 -6.63 -3.27 -18.28
CA VAL A 164 -5.31 -3.30 -17.63
C VAL A 164 -5.17 -4.38 -16.54
N ARG A 165 -6.14 -5.29 -16.43
CA ARG A 165 -6.09 -6.42 -15.48
C ARG A 165 -4.83 -7.29 -15.62
N PRO A 166 -4.30 -7.58 -16.83
CA PRO A 166 -3.04 -8.29 -16.96
C PRO A 166 -1.85 -7.57 -16.30
N LEU A 167 -1.83 -6.23 -16.34
CA LEU A 167 -0.80 -5.44 -15.64
C LEU A 167 -0.95 -5.52 -14.12
N LEU A 168 -2.18 -5.53 -13.58
CA LEU A 168 -2.40 -5.72 -12.14
C LEU A 168 -1.93 -7.10 -11.66
N GLU A 169 -2.25 -8.15 -12.40
CA GLU A 169 -1.79 -9.51 -12.08
C GLU A 169 -0.26 -9.61 -12.14
N GLU A 170 0.36 -9.03 -13.18
CA GLU A 170 1.82 -9.01 -13.28
C GLU A 170 2.48 -8.20 -12.16
N LEU A 171 1.97 -7.00 -11.87
CA LEU A 171 2.44 -6.17 -10.75
C LEU A 171 2.35 -6.94 -9.43
N TRP A 172 1.24 -7.67 -9.23
CA TRP A 172 1.06 -8.46 -8.02
C TRP A 172 2.14 -9.52 -7.88
N GLN A 173 2.31 -10.35 -8.91
CA GLN A 173 3.26 -11.47 -8.89
C GLN A 173 4.71 -11.00 -8.76
N ALA A 174 5.06 -9.90 -9.44
CA ALA A 174 6.45 -9.45 -9.52
C ALA A 174 6.86 -8.51 -8.37
N HIS A 175 5.92 -7.72 -7.82
CA HIS A 175 6.23 -6.54 -7.01
C HIS A 175 5.35 -6.35 -5.77
N VAL A 176 4.39 -7.24 -5.46
CA VAL A 176 3.54 -7.13 -4.25
C VAL A 176 3.55 -8.42 -3.43
N GLY A 177 3.09 -9.52 -4.01
CA GLY A 177 2.69 -10.73 -3.28
C GLY A 177 3.83 -11.43 -2.52
N SER A 178 5.08 -11.29 -2.98
CA SER A 178 6.22 -11.97 -2.35
C SER A 178 6.74 -11.29 -1.07
N TRP A 179 6.46 -10.00 -0.88
CA TRP A 179 7.15 -9.21 0.15
C TRP A 179 6.24 -8.29 0.97
N LEU A 180 5.18 -7.72 0.40
CA LEU A 180 4.29 -6.83 1.16
C LEU A 180 3.63 -7.54 2.36
N PRO A 181 3.23 -8.83 2.31
CA PRO A 181 2.74 -9.53 3.50
C PRO A 181 3.78 -9.60 4.64
N ARG A 182 5.06 -9.84 4.31
CA ARG A 182 6.17 -9.89 5.30
C ARG A 182 6.47 -8.50 5.85
N PHE A 183 6.49 -7.48 4.98
CA PHE A 183 6.60 -6.08 5.36
C PHE A 183 5.47 -5.67 6.32
N ALA A 184 4.21 -5.98 5.96
CA ALA A 184 3.04 -5.64 6.75
C ALA A 184 3.03 -6.38 8.10
N THR A 185 3.39 -7.67 8.12
CA THR A 185 3.55 -8.43 9.37
C THR A 185 4.58 -7.79 10.29
N THR A 186 5.71 -7.34 9.74
CA THR A 186 6.75 -6.65 10.53
C THR A 186 6.26 -5.29 11.02
N LEU A 187 5.55 -4.53 10.19
CA LEU A 187 4.94 -3.25 10.58
C LEU A 187 3.97 -3.43 11.75
N VAL A 188 3.11 -4.45 11.72
CA VAL A 188 2.19 -4.76 12.83
C VAL A 188 2.94 -5.13 14.11
N ALA A 189 4.01 -5.92 13.98
CA ALA A 189 4.80 -6.37 15.13
C ALA A 189 5.63 -5.25 15.77
N GLU A 190 6.16 -4.34 14.95
CA GLU A 190 7.11 -3.32 15.37
C GLU A 190 6.46 -1.99 15.74
N ALA A 191 5.25 -1.71 15.25
CA ALA A 191 4.55 -0.45 15.53
C ALA A 191 4.18 -0.30 17.01
N ARG A 192 4.57 0.83 17.59
CA ARG A 192 4.33 1.22 18.98
C ARG A 192 3.22 2.24 19.12
N VAL A 193 2.86 2.91 18.02
CA VAL A 193 1.75 3.87 17.96
C VAL A 193 0.53 3.18 17.33
N PRO A 194 -0.67 3.25 17.96
CA PRO A 194 -1.87 2.57 17.47
C PRO A 194 -2.23 2.88 16.01
N ALA A 195 -2.05 4.13 15.58
CA ALA A 195 -2.32 4.57 14.21
C ALA A 195 -1.50 3.80 13.17
N LEU A 196 -0.20 3.62 13.41
CA LEU A 196 0.72 2.91 12.51
C LEU A 196 0.52 1.39 12.57
N LYS A 197 0.16 0.85 13.74
CA LYS A 197 -0.20 -0.55 13.88
C LYS A 197 -1.47 -0.89 13.08
N ALA A 198 -2.52 -0.08 13.22
CA ALA A 198 -3.77 -0.25 12.48
C ALA A 198 -3.56 -0.12 10.97
N ALA A 199 -2.69 0.79 10.52
CA ALA A 199 -2.30 0.88 9.11
C ALA A 199 -1.59 -0.41 8.63
N GLY A 200 -0.73 -1.00 9.45
CA GLY A 200 -0.11 -2.30 9.18
C GLY A 200 -1.12 -3.45 9.10
N GLU A 201 -2.11 -3.47 9.99
CA GLU A 201 -3.19 -4.48 10.00
C GLU A 201 -4.06 -4.37 8.73
N LEU A 202 -4.44 -3.15 8.35
CA LEU A 202 -5.17 -2.90 7.11
C LEU A 202 -4.35 -3.30 5.88
N LEU A 203 -3.05 -2.97 5.86
CA LEU A 203 -2.17 -3.39 4.78
C LEU A 203 -2.07 -4.92 4.71
N LEU A 204 -1.85 -5.58 5.85
CA LEU A 204 -1.72 -7.04 5.93
C LEU A 204 -2.97 -7.73 5.40
N GLU A 205 -4.16 -7.28 5.81
CA GLU A 205 -5.41 -7.80 5.30
C GLU A 205 -5.58 -7.55 3.80
N ALA A 206 -5.18 -6.37 3.30
CA ALA A 206 -5.27 -6.06 1.89
C ALA A 206 -4.35 -6.95 1.03
N VAL A 207 -3.18 -7.35 1.54
CA VAL A 207 -2.16 -8.09 0.78
C VAL A 207 -2.13 -9.60 1.04
N SER A 208 -2.89 -10.09 2.01
CA SER A 208 -3.05 -11.52 2.33
C SER A 208 -4.29 -12.11 1.67
#